data_AF-A0A2E9THH8-F1
#
_entry.id   AF-A0A2E9THH8-F1
#
_cell.length_a   1.000
_cell.length_b   1.000
_cell.length_c   1.000
_cell.angle_alpha   90.00
_cell.angle_beta   90.00
_cell.angle_gamma   90.00
#
_symmetry.space_group_name_H-M   'P 1'
#
loop_
_entity.id
_entity.type
_entity.pdbx_description
1 polymer ?
#
loop_
_entity_poly.entity_id
_entity_poly.type
_entity_poly.pdbx_seq_one_letter_code
_entity_poly.pdbx_strand_id
1 'polypeptide(L)'
;MNKSIIKIFLFSVLISCSKSEDSLINPDGITDHEITSHSNNRVSSLLMTKSEYRDWVNNDEFRNSERRKSLTNDLYKKYADKYDFIFFILNEPSIPENLSYYGMLVGVSNNIQGTGQEIYDYSLDYGSNGKLKAVMQLTGLEYLRNGPALHELAHNWANFGIDTHYINGPGTGINSFNYKPHWGFTGGSSRGQLGGFDQSTLVDNGNNSYTVNSFGGFANGGNGIPFNELELYMMGMISSSQVSEFDVFTEITSFSSSSNKFNFTANSRKTYDAQVLENLLGKRVPNSKNSQKNFKILAVVITDTPLSDEEWNKVDATAEWFSKKGEDESSLYNFWEATNGIGSIDIEN
;
A
#
# COMPACT_ATOMS: atom_id res chain seq x y z
N MET A 1 77.49 -22.62 18.76
CA MET A 1 76.74 -23.58 17.92
C MET A 1 75.29 -23.55 18.36
N ASN A 2 74.38 -23.67 17.39
CA ASN A 2 72.91 -23.65 17.49
C ASN A 2 72.26 -22.29 17.69
N LYS A 3 71.19 -21.93 16.97
CA LYS A 3 70.66 -22.25 15.63
C LYS A 3 69.55 -21.20 15.48
N SER A 4 69.64 -20.31 14.50
CA SER A 4 68.64 -19.27 14.28
C SER A 4 67.32 -19.91 13.79
N ILE A 5 66.23 -19.73 14.53
CA ILE A 5 64.89 -20.21 14.15
C ILE A 5 64.16 -19.05 13.47
N ILE A 6 64.07 -19.12 12.14
CA ILE A 6 63.20 -18.27 11.33
C ILE A 6 61.76 -18.72 11.57
N LYS A 7 60.94 -17.87 12.20
CA LYS A 7 59.49 -18.06 12.25
C LYS A 7 58.89 -17.52 10.95
N ILE A 8 58.49 -18.43 10.07
CA ILE A 8 57.65 -18.13 8.91
C ILE A 8 56.23 -17.88 9.44
N PHE A 9 55.74 -16.64 9.31
CA PHE A 9 54.32 -16.33 9.50
C PHE A 9 53.59 -16.72 8.21
N LEU A 10 52.86 -17.85 8.25
CA LEU A 10 51.86 -18.16 7.23
C LEU A 10 50.66 -17.21 7.45
N PHE A 11 50.50 -16.23 6.57
CA PHE A 11 49.28 -15.45 6.46
C PHE A 11 48.23 -16.31 5.75
N SER A 12 47.34 -16.95 6.49
CA SER A 12 46.16 -17.59 5.94
C SER A 12 45.15 -16.51 5.54
N VAL A 13 45.10 -16.19 4.25
CA VAL A 13 44.01 -15.40 3.65
C VAL A 13 42.76 -16.26 3.70
N LEU A 14 41.91 -16.03 4.71
CA LEU A 14 40.55 -16.54 4.73
C LEU A 14 39.74 -15.69 3.75
N ILE A 15 39.57 -16.21 2.52
CA ILE A 15 38.54 -15.75 1.61
C ILE A 15 37.20 -16.15 2.24
N SER A 16 36.62 -15.21 2.98
CA SER A 16 35.23 -15.32 3.45
C SER A 16 34.33 -15.12 2.24
N CYS A 17 33.96 -16.21 1.58
CA CYS A 17 32.78 -16.23 0.72
C CYS A 17 31.56 -15.93 1.60
N SER A 18 31.07 -14.69 1.55
CA SER A 18 29.72 -14.38 2.02
C SER A 18 28.74 -15.14 1.14
N LYS A 19 28.28 -16.30 1.62
CA LYS A 19 27.05 -16.90 1.10
C LYS A 19 25.94 -15.89 1.37
N SER A 20 25.24 -15.47 0.33
CA SER A 20 23.94 -14.85 0.47
C SER A 20 23.09 -15.76 1.34
N GLU A 21 22.52 -15.22 2.41
CA GLU A 21 21.41 -15.84 3.13
C GLU A 21 20.17 -15.75 2.23
N ASP A 22 20.16 -16.54 1.17
CA ASP A 22 18.90 -16.96 0.57
C ASP A 22 18.26 -17.91 1.59
N SER A 23 17.24 -17.43 2.30
CA SER A 23 16.43 -18.24 3.21
C SER A 23 16.07 -19.55 2.50
N LEU A 24 16.45 -20.68 3.11
CA LEU A 24 16.24 -22.01 2.57
C LEU A 24 14.74 -22.20 2.31
N ILE A 25 14.33 -22.17 1.04
CA ILE A 25 13.01 -22.62 0.61
C ILE A 25 12.92 -24.09 1.01
N ASN A 26 12.02 -24.43 1.93
CA ASN A 26 11.66 -25.82 2.18
C ASN A 26 10.34 -26.09 1.43
N PRO A 27 10.38 -26.52 0.16
CA PRO A 27 9.17 -26.84 -0.58
C PRO A 27 8.39 -28.00 0.06
N ASP A 28 9.04 -28.77 0.95
CA ASP A 28 8.47 -29.86 1.75
C ASP A 28 8.17 -29.43 3.21
N GLY A 29 8.17 -28.12 3.50
CA GLY A 29 7.80 -27.59 4.81
C GLY A 29 6.36 -27.96 5.14
N ILE A 30 6.15 -28.55 6.32
CA ILE A 30 4.81 -28.90 6.79
C ILE A 30 4.08 -27.59 7.13
N THR A 31 3.13 -27.21 6.28
CA THR A 31 2.22 -26.08 6.48
C THR A 31 0.96 -26.55 7.21
N ASP A 32 0.32 -25.62 7.93
CA ASP A 32 -0.94 -25.88 8.64
C ASP A 32 -2.10 -25.97 7.64
N HIS A 33 -2.00 -25.22 6.53
CA HIS A 33 -2.95 -25.26 5.41
C HIS A 33 -2.35 -25.94 4.18
N GLU A 34 -3.22 -26.49 3.34
CA GLU A 34 -2.83 -26.86 1.99
C GLU A 34 -2.63 -25.58 1.16
N ILE A 35 -1.40 -25.37 0.70
CA ILE A 35 -1.05 -24.23 -0.14
C ILE A 35 -0.66 -24.74 -1.52
N THR A 36 -1.37 -24.28 -2.55
CA THR A 36 -1.17 -24.70 -3.94
C THR A 36 -0.80 -23.49 -4.78
N SER A 37 0.24 -23.62 -5.59
CA SER A 37 0.67 -22.57 -6.53
C SER A 37 0.08 -22.83 -7.91
N HIS A 38 -0.35 -21.77 -8.59
CA HIS A 38 -0.74 -21.87 -9.98
C HIS A 38 0.44 -22.35 -10.84
N SER A 39 0.16 -23.02 -11.97
CA SER A 39 1.18 -23.65 -12.82
C SER A 39 2.25 -22.69 -13.37
N ASN A 40 1.93 -21.40 -13.46
CA ASN A 40 2.84 -20.34 -13.89
C ASN A 40 3.59 -19.64 -12.75
N ASN A 41 3.40 -20.09 -11.50
CA ASN A 41 3.99 -19.54 -10.29
C ASN A 41 3.70 -18.06 -10.00
N ARG A 42 2.62 -17.46 -10.53
CA ARG A 42 2.27 -16.06 -10.24
C ARG A 42 1.41 -15.90 -8.97
N VAL A 43 0.42 -16.77 -8.82
CA VAL A 43 -0.57 -16.72 -7.74
C VAL A 43 -0.58 -18.05 -6.99
N SER A 44 -0.93 -18.03 -5.72
CA SER A 44 -1.17 -19.23 -4.91
C SER A 44 -2.55 -19.21 -4.27
N SER A 45 -3.01 -20.35 -3.79
CA SER A 45 -4.21 -20.50 -2.97
C SER A 45 -3.84 -21.10 -1.63
N LEU A 46 -4.52 -20.67 -0.57
CA LEU A 46 -4.46 -21.25 0.75
C LEU A 46 -5.86 -21.79 1.09
N LEU A 47 -5.94 -23.11 1.26
CA LEU A 47 -7.18 -23.83 1.51
C LEU A 47 -7.47 -23.89 3.02
N MET A 48 -8.50 -23.17 3.45
CA MET A 48 -9.05 -23.21 4.80
C MET A 48 -10.12 -24.29 4.91
N THR A 49 -10.42 -24.69 6.15
CA THR A 49 -11.66 -25.45 6.39
C THR A 49 -12.89 -24.56 6.16
N LYS A 50 -14.04 -25.14 5.81
CA LYS A 50 -15.30 -24.38 5.67
C LYS A 50 -15.67 -23.56 6.89
N SER A 51 -15.43 -24.09 8.10
CA SER A 51 -15.69 -23.35 9.34
C SER A 51 -14.75 -22.17 9.50
N GLU A 52 -13.46 -22.37 9.22
CA GLU A 52 -12.45 -21.32 9.35
C GLU A 52 -12.67 -20.20 8.34
N TYR A 53 -12.91 -20.53 7.07
CA TYR A 53 -13.19 -19.52 6.04
C TYR A 53 -14.46 -18.72 6.35
N ARG A 54 -15.53 -19.40 6.77
CA ARG A 54 -16.75 -18.74 7.21
C ARG A 54 -16.47 -17.78 8.37
N ASP A 55 -15.70 -18.20 9.36
CA ASP A 55 -15.35 -17.35 10.50
C ASP A 55 -14.45 -16.19 10.05
N TRP A 56 -13.50 -16.43 9.13
CA TRP A 56 -12.63 -15.42 8.53
C TRP A 56 -13.42 -14.26 7.93
N VAL A 57 -14.43 -14.60 7.14
CA VAL A 57 -15.30 -13.64 6.47
C VAL A 57 -16.31 -12.99 7.43
N ASN A 58 -17.01 -13.79 8.25
CA ASN A 58 -18.12 -13.29 9.07
C ASN A 58 -17.67 -12.50 10.30
N ASN A 59 -16.50 -12.82 10.85
CA ASN A 59 -15.97 -12.15 12.03
C ASN A 59 -14.87 -11.13 11.69
N ASP A 60 -14.58 -10.93 10.40
CA ASP A 60 -13.49 -10.08 9.93
C ASP A 60 -12.15 -10.45 10.59
N GLU A 61 -11.76 -11.73 10.48
CA GLU A 61 -10.53 -12.22 11.11
C GLU A 61 -9.28 -11.59 10.49
N PHE A 62 -9.38 -10.94 9.32
CA PHE A 62 -8.30 -10.10 8.84
C PHE A 62 -8.04 -8.91 9.77
N ARG A 63 -8.98 -8.37 10.55
CA ARG A 63 -8.66 -7.39 11.61
C ARG A 63 -8.02 -8.04 12.84
N ASN A 64 -8.21 -9.34 13.06
CA ASN A 64 -7.60 -10.08 14.15
C ASN A 64 -6.09 -10.29 13.91
N SER A 65 -5.26 -9.64 14.73
CA SER A 65 -3.79 -9.67 14.60
C SER A 65 -3.20 -11.06 14.71
N GLU A 66 -3.71 -11.89 15.64
CA GLU A 66 -3.21 -13.24 15.85
C GLU A 66 -3.49 -14.14 14.65
N ARG A 67 -4.70 -14.02 14.07
CA ARG A 67 -5.09 -14.78 12.87
C ARG A 67 -4.28 -14.39 11.64
N ARG A 68 -4.13 -13.08 11.35
CA ARG A 68 -3.27 -12.59 10.25
C ARG A 68 -1.82 -13.08 10.39
N LYS A 69 -1.25 -12.97 11.59
CA LYS A 69 0.12 -13.40 11.86
C LYS A 69 0.27 -14.90 11.66
N SER A 70 -0.66 -15.70 12.17
CA SER A 70 -0.66 -17.16 11.98
C SER A 70 -0.66 -17.54 10.51
N LEU A 71 -1.52 -16.91 9.70
CA LEU A 71 -1.62 -17.19 8.26
C LEU A 71 -0.32 -16.83 7.53
N THR A 72 0.27 -15.69 7.87
CA THR A 72 1.51 -15.23 7.24
C THR A 72 2.72 -16.09 7.62
N ASN A 73 2.82 -16.50 8.88
CA ASN A 73 3.85 -17.45 9.33
C ASN A 73 3.74 -18.78 8.58
N ASP A 74 2.51 -19.26 8.33
CA ASP A 74 2.30 -20.50 7.58
C ASP A 74 2.78 -20.39 6.13
N LEU A 75 2.50 -19.26 5.47
CA LEU A 75 3.04 -18.97 4.13
C LEU A 75 4.58 -19.00 4.08
N TYR A 76 5.25 -18.43 5.07
CA TYR A 76 6.72 -18.42 5.14
C TYR A 76 7.36 -19.77 5.50
N LYS A 77 6.58 -20.78 5.92
CA LYS A 77 7.09 -22.17 5.97
C LYS A 77 7.35 -22.73 4.57
N LYS A 78 6.66 -22.20 3.54
CA LYS A 78 6.73 -22.65 2.14
C LYS A 78 7.51 -21.70 1.23
N TYR A 79 7.32 -20.39 1.39
CA TYR A 79 7.91 -19.38 0.50
C TYR A 79 9.15 -18.70 1.09
N ALA A 80 10.07 -18.27 0.22
CA ALA A 80 11.23 -17.49 0.65
C ALA A 80 10.82 -16.12 1.21
N ASP A 81 11.63 -15.59 2.13
CA ASP A 81 11.46 -14.23 2.65
C ASP A 81 12.00 -13.19 1.66
N LYS A 82 11.23 -12.95 0.59
CA LYS A 82 11.58 -12.01 -0.50
C LYS A 82 10.51 -10.97 -0.81
N TYR A 83 9.38 -11.00 -0.10
CA TYR A 83 8.19 -10.20 -0.42
C TYR A 83 8.16 -8.90 0.37
N ASP A 84 7.85 -7.80 -0.33
CA ASP A 84 7.54 -6.52 0.30
C ASP A 84 6.09 -6.52 0.81
N PHE A 85 5.20 -7.23 0.12
CA PHE A 85 3.78 -7.33 0.47
C PHE A 85 3.24 -8.74 0.30
N ILE A 86 2.25 -9.10 1.12
CA ILE A 86 1.42 -10.29 0.92
C ILE A 86 -0.03 -9.84 0.76
N PHE A 87 -0.65 -10.25 -0.35
CA PHE A 87 -2.03 -9.91 -0.68
C PHE A 87 -2.90 -11.16 -0.51
N PHE A 88 -3.79 -11.11 0.48
CA PHE A 88 -4.85 -12.08 0.69
C PHE A 88 -6.08 -11.68 -0.13
N ILE A 89 -6.45 -12.52 -1.10
CA ILE A 89 -7.58 -12.28 -2.00
C ILE A 89 -8.67 -13.27 -1.63
N LEU A 90 -9.86 -12.80 -1.24
CA LEU A 90 -10.96 -13.71 -0.95
C LEU A 90 -11.51 -14.32 -2.24
N ASN A 91 -11.81 -15.61 -2.23
CA ASN A 91 -12.51 -16.28 -3.34
C ASN A 91 -14.01 -15.95 -3.34
N GLU A 92 -14.32 -14.66 -3.47
CA GLU A 92 -15.68 -14.12 -3.44
C GLU A 92 -15.96 -13.29 -4.70
N PRO A 93 -17.17 -13.35 -5.28
CA PRO A 93 -17.50 -12.53 -6.45
C PRO A 93 -17.63 -11.03 -6.12
N SER A 94 -17.89 -10.70 -4.86
CA SER A 94 -18.06 -9.34 -4.35
C SER A 94 -17.77 -9.31 -2.85
N ILE A 95 -17.66 -8.10 -2.28
CA ILE A 95 -17.57 -7.91 -0.83
C ILE A 95 -18.62 -8.75 -0.08
N PRO A 96 -18.20 -9.62 0.86
CA PRO A 96 -19.11 -10.33 1.74
C PRO A 96 -19.92 -9.39 2.65
N GLU A 97 -21.15 -9.77 2.98
CA GLU A 97 -22.12 -8.93 3.72
C GLU A 97 -21.58 -8.40 5.06
N ASN A 98 -20.75 -9.18 5.75
CA ASN A 98 -20.21 -8.84 7.08
C ASN A 98 -18.91 -8.03 7.04
N LEU A 99 -18.32 -7.79 5.86
CA LEU A 99 -17.14 -6.95 5.71
C LEU A 99 -17.55 -5.53 5.32
N SER A 100 -16.95 -4.54 5.97
CA SER A 100 -17.28 -3.11 5.78
C SER A 100 -16.29 -2.36 4.88
N TYR A 101 -15.40 -3.08 4.20
CA TYR A 101 -14.34 -2.53 3.35
C TYR A 101 -14.11 -3.42 2.12
N TYR A 102 -13.76 -2.81 0.98
CA TYR A 102 -13.43 -3.53 -0.26
C TYR A 102 -11.97 -4.02 -0.28
N GLY A 103 -11.11 -3.30 0.43
CA GLY A 103 -9.73 -3.67 0.67
C GLY A 103 -9.25 -3.08 2.00
N MET A 104 -8.17 -3.63 2.54
CA MET A 104 -7.53 -3.12 3.74
C MET A 104 -6.07 -3.49 3.76
N LEU A 105 -5.19 -2.51 3.96
CA LEU A 105 -3.77 -2.72 4.23
C LEU A 105 -3.46 -2.58 5.72
N VAL A 106 -2.63 -3.51 6.23
CA VAL A 106 -2.05 -3.45 7.58
C VAL A 106 -0.54 -3.41 7.47
N GLY A 107 0.05 -2.31 7.96
CA GLY A 107 1.50 -2.15 8.02
C GLY A 107 2.16 -3.16 8.98
N VAL A 108 3.29 -3.70 8.55
CA VAL A 108 4.12 -4.68 9.29
C VAL A 108 5.47 -4.09 9.66
N SER A 109 6.10 -3.36 8.75
CA SER A 109 7.34 -2.63 9.03
C SER A 109 7.38 -1.29 8.27
N ASN A 110 8.04 -0.31 8.86
CA ASN A 110 8.37 0.95 8.21
C ASN A 110 9.78 1.39 8.64
N ASN A 111 10.67 1.53 7.67
CA ASN A 111 12.01 2.09 7.85
C ASN A 111 12.19 3.44 7.13
N ILE A 112 11.09 4.04 6.67
CA ILE A 112 11.07 5.29 5.90
C ILE A 112 10.80 6.45 6.85
N GLN A 113 11.71 7.41 6.87
CA GLN A 113 11.55 8.69 7.58
C GLN A 113 10.92 9.73 6.65
N GLY A 114 10.34 10.79 7.21
CA GLY A 114 9.81 11.91 6.42
C GLY A 114 8.43 11.70 5.81
N THR A 115 7.70 10.66 6.23
CA THR A 115 6.31 10.38 5.81
C THR A 115 5.27 10.71 6.90
N GLY A 116 5.73 11.10 8.09
CA GLY A 116 4.90 11.31 9.27
C GLY A 116 4.54 10.02 10.02
N GLN A 117 5.04 8.87 9.56
CA GLN A 117 4.88 7.58 10.22
C GLN A 117 6.11 7.29 11.11
N GLU A 118 5.90 6.59 12.22
CA GLU A 118 7.00 6.13 13.08
C GLU A 118 7.81 5.02 12.38
N ILE A 119 9.06 4.86 12.81
CA ILE A 119 9.91 3.74 12.40
C ILE A 119 9.59 2.55 13.31
N TYR A 120 9.23 1.41 12.73
CA TYR A 120 8.91 0.18 13.45
C TYR A 120 9.18 -1.04 12.58
N ASP A 121 9.33 -2.19 13.22
CA ASP A 121 9.47 -3.47 12.52
C ASP A 121 8.86 -4.59 13.35
N TYR A 122 7.74 -5.13 12.88
CA TYR A 122 7.06 -6.30 13.44
C TYR A 122 7.18 -7.52 12.52
N SER A 123 8.06 -7.49 11.51
CA SER A 123 8.17 -8.55 10.49
C SER A 123 8.38 -9.95 11.07
N LEU A 124 9.16 -10.07 12.16
CA LEU A 124 9.40 -11.35 12.84
C LEU A 124 8.10 -11.98 13.37
N ASP A 125 7.14 -11.18 13.85
CA ASP A 125 5.84 -11.69 14.30
C ASP A 125 5.01 -12.28 13.15
N TYR A 126 5.31 -11.87 11.92
CA TYR A 126 4.68 -12.36 10.69
C TYR A 126 5.48 -13.50 10.04
N GLY A 127 6.64 -13.88 10.58
CA GLY A 127 7.51 -14.91 10.00
C GLY A 127 8.48 -14.40 8.92
N SER A 128 8.52 -13.08 8.68
CA SER A 128 9.49 -12.44 7.79
C SER A 128 10.72 -11.97 8.55
N ASN A 129 11.90 -12.02 7.94
CA ASN A 129 13.17 -11.56 8.49
C ASN A 129 13.49 -10.12 8.01
N GLY A 130 12.55 -9.20 8.24
CA GLY A 130 12.74 -7.77 7.93
C GLY A 130 12.38 -7.33 6.50
N LYS A 131 11.80 -8.20 5.67
CA LYS A 131 11.41 -7.84 4.28
C LYS A 131 9.99 -7.31 4.17
N LEU A 132 9.06 -7.94 4.90
CA LEU A 132 7.63 -7.65 4.79
C LEU A 132 7.30 -6.24 5.29
N LYS A 133 6.76 -5.39 4.41
CA LYS A 133 6.31 -4.03 4.71
C LYS A 133 4.87 -3.99 5.17
N ALA A 134 3.98 -4.74 4.51
CA ALA A 134 2.57 -4.80 4.87
C ALA A 134 1.89 -6.07 4.36
N VAL A 135 0.73 -6.38 4.94
CA VAL A 135 -0.22 -7.38 4.42
C VAL A 135 -1.51 -6.68 4.01
N MET A 136 -2.17 -7.16 2.96
CA MET A 136 -3.41 -6.59 2.44
C MET A 136 -4.47 -7.67 2.32
N GLN A 137 -5.74 -7.34 2.61
CA GLN A 137 -6.89 -8.13 2.17
C GLN A 137 -7.64 -7.40 1.06
N LEU A 138 -8.00 -8.14 0.02
CA LEU A 138 -8.95 -7.74 -1.02
C LEU A 138 -10.16 -8.66 -0.94
N THR A 139 -11.36 -8.10 -0.78
CA THR A 139 -12.55 -8.88 -0.42
C THR A 139 -13.28 -9.51 -1.60
N GLY A 140 -12.62 -9.65 -2.75
CA GLY A 140 -13.19 -10.28 -3.93
C GLY A 140 -12.11 -10.73 -4.90
N LEU A 141 -12.39 -11.79 -5.65
CA LEU A 141 -11.40 -12.53 -6.44
C LEU A 141 -10.70 -11.66 -7.49
N GLU A 142 -11.42 -10.68 -8.05
CA GLU A 142 -10.92 -9.79 -9.09
C GLU A 142 -10.56 -8.39 -8.57
N TYR A 143 -10.57 -8.16 -7.24
CA TYR A 143 -10.38 -6.83 -6.65
C TYR A 143 -8.94 -6.31 -6.72
N LEU A 144 -7.99 -7.15 -7.13
CA LEU A 144 -6.66 -6.68 -7.50
C LEU A 144 -6.71 -5.75 -8.72
N ARG A 145 -7.62 -6.02 -9.67
CA ARG A 145 -7.88 -5.17 -10.83
C ARG A 145 -9.07 -4.23 -10.63
N ASN A 146 -10.20 -4.77 -10.21
CA ASN A 146 -11.49 -4.06 -10.19
C ASN A 146 -11.79 -3.40 -8.82
N GLY A 147 -10.92 -3.59 -7.84
CA GLY A 147 -11.06 -3.08 -6.48
C GLY A 147 -10.09 -1.94 -6.16
N PRO A 148 -9.90 -1.65 -4.87
CA PRO A 148 -9.11 -0.51 -4.42
C PRO A 148 -7.62 -0.83 -4.25
N ALA A 149 -7.02 -1.72 -5.03
CA ALA A 149 -5.65 -2.21 -4.78
C ALA A 149 -4.61 -1.08 -4.72
N LEU A 150 -4.66 -0.10 -5.62
CA LEU A 150 -3.77 1.08 -5.59
C LEU A 150 -4.02 1.96 -4.36
N HIS A 151 -5.30 2.14 -3.97
CA HIS A 151 -5.68 2.91 -2.79
C HIS A 151 -5.11 2.27 -1.53
N GLU A 152 -5.34 0.96 -1.35
CA GLU A 152 -4.85 0.25 -0.19
C GLU A 152 -3.32 0.24 -0.13
N LEU A 153 -2.65 0.10 -1.28
CA LEU A 153 -1.21 0.13 -1.34
C LEU A 153 -0.65 1.51 -0.97
N ALA A 154 -1.37 2.60 -1.27
CA ALA A 154 -0.98 3.97 -0.89
C ALA A 154 -0.84 4.14 0.63
N HIS A 155 -1.66 3.45 1.42
CA HIS A 155 -1.62 3.48 2.89
C HIS A 155 -0.29 3.00 3.46
N ASN A 156 0.54 2.29 2.69
CA ASN A 156 1.89 1.94 3.14
C ASN A 156 2.80 3.18 3.32
N TRP A 157 2.48 4.32 2.69
CA TRP A 157 3.37 5.49 2.69
C TRP A 157 2.70 6.81 3.06
N ALA A 158 1.45 7.00 2.68
CA ALA A 158 0.90 8.35 2.53
C ALA A 158 0.07 8.84 3.71
N ASN A 159 0.22 10.15 3.99
CA ASN A 159 -0.59 10.99 4.87
C ASN A 159 -0.62 10.66 6.38
N PHE A 160 0.50 10.31 6.98
CA PHE A 160 0.55 10.11 8.44
C PHE A 160 0.85 11.40 9.22
N GLY A 161 1.42 12.43 8.56
CA GLY A 161 1.90 13.65 9.22
C GLY A 161 1.20 14.97 8.88
N ILE A 162 0.40 15.05 7.81
CA ILE A 162 -0.34 16.28 7.48
C ILE A 162 -1.70 16.26 8.18
N ASP A 163 -2.02 17.33 8.92
CA ASP A 163 -3.31 17.45 9.59
C ASP A 163 -4.43 17.74 8.58
N THR A 164 -4.99 16.68 8.00
CA THR A 164 -6.09 16.75 7.03
C THR A 164 -7.43 16.58 7.72
N HIS A 165 -8.48 17.19 7.18
CA HIS A 165 -9.81 17.20 7.79
C HIS A 165 -10.89 16.71 6.83
N TYR A 166 -11.97 16.16 7.40
CA TYR A 166 -13.17 15.73 6.66
C TYR A 166 -14.47 16.06 7.42
N ILE A 167 -15.62 15.78 6.80
CA ILE A 167 -16.96 16.09 7.30
C ILE A 167 -17.89 14.88 7.12
N ASN A 168 -18.94 14.79 7.94
CA ASN A 168 -19.93 13.70 7.84
C ASN A 168 -20.98 13.92 6.73
N GLY A 169 -21.13 15.15 6.24
CA GLY A 169 -22.13 15.48 5.23
C GLY A 169 -22.30 16.99 5.03
N PRO A 170 -23.16 17.39 4.07
CA PRO A 170 -23.45 18.79 3.79
C PRO A 170 -24.19 19.48 4.94
N GLY A 171 -24.02 20.79 5.04
CA GLY A 171 -24.65 21.62 6.06
C GLY A 171 -23.90 22.91 6.33
N THR A 172 -24.43 23.69 7.28
CA THR A 172 -23.82 24.90 7.85
C THR A 172 -23.65 24.73 9.35
N GLY A 173 -22.66 25.42 9.94
CA GLY A 173 -22.34 25.24 11.36
C GLY A 173 -21.82 23.84 11.69
N ILE A 174 -21.24 23.15 10.70
CA ILE A 174 -20.65 21.82 10.87
C ILE A 174 -19.24 21.94 11.45
N ASN A 175 -18.75 20.85 12.03
CA ASN A 175 -17.38 20.73 12.49
C ASN A 175 -16.69 19.62 11.71
N SER A 176 -15.58 19.94 11.08
CA SER A 176 -14.67 18.93 10.54
C SER A 176 -13.83 18.25 11.62
N PHE A 177 -13.29 17.08 11.31
CA PHE A 177 -12.42 16.30 12.19
C PHE A 177 -11.19 15.79 11.43
N ASN A 178 -10.10 15.48 12.15
CA ASN A 178 -8.89 14.91 11.56
C ASN A 178 -9.23 13.62 10.78
N TYR A 179 -8.69 13.52 9.58
CA TYR A 179 -9.04 12.45 8.64
C TYR A 179 -7.82 11.72 8.09
N LYS A 180 -6.68 11.78 8.78
CA LYS A 180 -5.54 10.93 8.45
C LYS A 180 -5.96 9.45 8.53
N PRO A 181 -5.44 8.57 7.65
CA PRO A 181 -4.45 8.83 6.60
C PRO A 181 -5.05 9.23 5.23
N HIS A 182 -6.20 9.91 5.19
CA HIS A 182 -6.83 10.35 3.93
C HIS A 182 -6.72 11.86 3.71
N TRP A 183 -6.66 12.29 2.46
CA TRP A 183 -6.38 13.67 2.11
C TRP A 183 -7.53 14.62 2.46
N GLY A 184 -8.77 14.16 2.55
CA GLY A 184 -9.89 15.02 2.96
C GLY A 184 -9.98 16.28 2.09
N PHE A 185 -10.14 17.45 2.71
CA PHE A 185 -10.12 18.75 2.01
C PHE A 185 -8.69 19.25 1.74
N THR A 186 -7.91 18.46 1.00
CA THR A 186 -6.53 18.79 0.59
C THR A 186 -6.45 18.84 -0.93
N GLY A 187 -5.82 19.88 -1.46
CA GLY A 187 -5.49 19.99 -2.86
C GLY A 187 -4.30 19.12 -3.23
N GLY A 188 -4.19 18.78 -4.50
CA GLY A 188 -3.03 18.13 -5.08
C GLY A 188 -2.88 18.47 -6.55
N SER A 189 -1.78 18.01 -7.16
CA SER A 189 -1.55 18.13 -8.61
C SER A 189 -2.68 17.48 -9.44
N SER A 190 -3.37 16.52 -8.83
CA SER A 190 -4.61 15.91 -9.26
C SER A 190 -5.34 15.32 -8.04
N ARG A 191 -6.55 14.81 -8.26
CA ARG A 191 -7.23 13.93 -7.29
C ARG A 191 -6.39 12.67 -7.05
N GLY A 192 -6.11 12.35 -5.78
CA GLY A 192 -5.26 11.22 -5.39
C GLY A 192 -6.03 9.98 -4.97
N GLN A 193 -5.31 8.87 -4.84
CA GLN A 193 -5.81 7.58 -4.37
C GLN A 193 -6.46 7.68 -2.99
N LEU A 194 -5.86 8.41 -2.05
CA LEU A 194 -6.37 8.61 -0.69
C LEU A 194 -7.29 9.84 -0.56
N GLY A 195 -7.86 10.29 -1.67
CA GLY A 195 -8.82 11.39 -1.71
C GLY A 195 -8.21 12.72 -2.16
N GLY A 196 -8.80 13.83 -1.68
CA GLY A 196 -8.36 15.18 -2.04
C GLY A 196 -8.88 15.65 -3.40
N PHE A 197 -8.69 16.93 -3.68
CA PHE A 197 -9.20 17.61 -4.88
C PHE A 197 -8.06 18.09 -5.78
N ASP A 198 -8.39 18.36 -7.04
CA ASP A 198 -7.46 18.96 -7.99
C ASP A 198 -7.28 20.46 -7.67
N GLN A 199 -6.07 20.83 -7.21
CA GLN A 199 -5.71 22.17 -6.78
C GLN A 199 -5.98 23.22 -7.86
N SER A 200 -5.83 22.87 -9.14
CA SER A 200 -6.06 23.80 -10.25
C SER A 200 -7.51 24.26 -10.38
N THR A 201 -8.43 23.58 -9.70
CA THR A 201 -9.87 23.86 -9.72
C THR A 201 -10.33 24.77 -8.57
N LEU A 202 -9.42 25.09 -7.64
CA LEU A 202 -9.70 25.93 -6.49
C LEU A 202 -10.00 27.37 -6.91
N VAL A 203 -11.14 27.87 -6.46
CA VAL A 203 -11.53 29.27 -6.52
C VAL A 203 -11.70 29.77 -5.09
N ASP A 204 -10.93 30.79 -4.73
CA ASP A 204 -11.11 31.55 -3.49
C ASP A 204 -12.15 32.65 -3.74
N ASN A 205 -13.32 32.50 -3.13
CA ASN A 205 -14.43 33.44 -3.26
C ASN A 205 -14.33 34.61 -2.26
N GLY A 206 -13.27 34.67 -1.46
CA GLY A 206 -13.12 35.56 -0.32
C GLY A 206 -13.94 35.12 0.90
N ASN A 207 -13.71 35.77 2.04
CA ASN A 207 -14.45 35.51 3.29
C ASN A 207 -14.46 34.03 3.69
N ASN A 208 -13.31 33.36 3.60
CA ASN A 208 -13.15 31.94 3.94
C ASN A 208 -14.05 30.98 3.14
N SER A 209 -14.51 31.39 1.95
CA SER A 209 -15.37 30.60 1.06
C SER A 209 -14.60 30.12 -0.16
N TYR A 210 -14.74 28.84 -0.49
CA TYR A 210 -13.98 28.16 -1.51
C TYR A 210 -14.88 27.32 -2.41
N THR A 211 -14.52 27.23 -3.68
CA THR A 211 -15.15 26.34 -4.65
C THR A 211 -14.11 25.46 -5.32
N VAL A 212 -14.38 24.16 -5.44
CA VAL A 212 -13.52 23.19 -6.13
C VAL A 212 -14.37 22.27 -7.02
N ASN A 213 -13.75 21.53 -7.94
CA ASN A 213 -14.42 20.40 -8.57
C ASN A 213 -14.78 19.31 -7.54
N SER A 214 -15.82 18.53 -7.81
CA SER A 214 -16.20 17.41 -6.95
C SER A 214 -15.05 16.41 -6.80
N PHE A 215 -14.94 15.85 -5.61
CA PHE A 215 -13.90 14.91 -5.24
C PHE A 215 -14.39 13.97 -4.13
N GLY A 216 -13.67 12.88 -3.87
CA GLY A 216 -13.87 12.08 -2.67
C GLY A 216 -12.81 12.44 -1.63
N GLY A 217 -13.22 12.73 -0.40
CA GLY A 217 -12.26 13.00 0.69
C GLY A 217 -11.52 11.75 1.18
N PHE A 218 -12.14 10.57 0.99
CA PHE A 218 -11.59 9.25 1.33
C PHE A 218 -10.85 8.62 0.14
N ALA A 219 -11.47 8.58 -1.03
CA ALA A 219 -10.90 7.98 -2.24
C ALA A 219 -11.54 8.59 -3.48
N ASN A 220 -10.86 8.52 -4.63
CA ASN A 220 -11.34 9.12 -5.88
C ASN A 220 -11.61 8.13 -7.02
N GLY A 221 -11.47 6.82 -6.79
CA GLY A 221 -11.82 5.80 -7.80
C GLY A 221 -11.12 4.45 -7.71
N GLY A 222 -10.43 4.12 -6.60
CA GLY A 222 -9.62 2.90 -6.52
C GLY A 222 -8.61 2.87 -7.67
N ASN A 223 -8.55 1.78 -8.44
CA ASN A 223 -7.65 1.70 -9.60
C ASN A 223 -8.01 2.63 -10.78
N GLY A 224 -9.07 3.44 -10.70
CA GLY A 224 -9.51 4.34 -11.77
C GLY A 224 -8.76 5.66 -11.92
N ILE A 225 -7.77 5.95 -11.07
CA ILE A 225 -6.92 7.15 -11.16
C ILE A 225 -5.45 6.79 -10.85
N PRO A 226 -4.46 7.57 -11.29
CA PRO A 226 -3.07 7.38 -10.88
C PRO A 226 -2.79 7.96 -9.49
N PHE A 227 -1.58 7.75 -8.97
CA PHE A 227 -1.11 8.48 -7.80
C PHE A 227 -0.81 9.95 -8.15
N ASN A 228 -1.16 10.87 -7.27
CA ASN A 228 -0.79 12.29 -7.46
C ASN A 228 0.65 12.57 -7.00
N GLU A 229 1.17 13.78 -7.23
CA GLU A 229 2.56 14.14 -6.89
C GLU A 229 2.87 13.95 -5.40
N LEU A 230 1.93 14.26 -4.52
CA LEU A 230 2.12 14.10 -3.07
C LEU A 230 2.26 12.63 -2.70
N GLU A 231 1.38 11.77 -3.23
CA GLU A 231 1.45 10.32 -3.04
C GLU A 231 2.74 9.73 -3.62
N LEU A 232 3.13 10.14 -4.82
CA LEU A 232 4.38 9.74 -5.46
C LEU A 232 5.61 10.17 -4.65
N TYR A 233 5.60 11.37 -4.06
CA TYR A 233 6.67 11.81 -3.16
C TYR A 233 6.73 10.96 -1.89
N MET A 234 5.59 10.67 -1.24
CA MET A 234 5.54 9.81 -0.06
C MET A 234 6.02 8.38 -0.36
N MET A 235 5.67 7.83 -1.53
CA MET A 235 6.19 6.56 -2.04
C MET A 235 7.70 6.60 -2.36
N GLY A 236 8.28 7.79 -2.48
CA GLY A 236 9.67 7.99 -2.85
C GLY A 236 9.90 7.87 -4.35
N MET A 237 8.86 7.99 -5.18
CA MET A 237 8.95 7.97 -6.63
C MET A 237 9.56 9.25 -7.18
N ILE A 238 9.16 10.41 -6.64
CA ILE A 238 9.65 11.73 -7.04
C ILE A 238 10.26 12.49 -5.86
N SER A 239 11.04 13.52 -6.14
CA SER A 239 11.61 14.41 -5.12
C SER A 239 10.60 15.46 -4.63
N SER A 240 10.82 16.04 -3.44
CA SER A 240 9.98 17.10 -2.88
C SER A 240 9.90 18.32 -3.82
N SER A 241 10.96 18.63 -4.56
CA SER A 241 10.98 19.72 -5.56
C SER A 241 10.09 19.48 -6.79
N GLN A 242 9.55 18.27 -6.97
CA GLN A 242 8.60 17.93 -8.02
C GLN A 242 7.15 17.92 -7.52
N VAL A 243 6.93 18.23 -6.23
CA VAL A 243 5.59 18.38 -5.68
C VAL A 243 5.18 19.83 -5.84
N SER A 244 4.12 20.05 -6.61
CA SER A 244 3.50 21.36 -6.79
C SER A 244 2.97 21.88 -5.46
N GLU A 245 2.92 23.21 -5.32
CA GLU A 245 2.28 23.83 -4.15
C GLU A 245 0.81 23.41 -4.05
N PHE A 246 0.35 23.12 -2.84
CA PHE A 246 -1.02 22.70 -2.58
C PHE A 246 -1.56 23.26 -1.27
N ASP A 247 -2.89 23.35 -1.16
CA ASP A 247 -3.56 23.84 0.05
C ASP A 247 -4.19 22.71 0.85
N VAL A 248 -4.07 22.79 2.17
CA VAL A 248 -4.83 21.95 3.12
C VAL A 248 -5.82 22.85 3.84
N PHE A 249 -7.09 22.44 3.82
CA PHE A 249 -8.16 23.11 4.52
C PHE A 249 -8.56 22.33 5.76
N THR A 250 -8.63 23.03 6.89
CA THR A 250 -9.11 22.49 8.17
C THR A 250 -10.16 23.41 8.74
N GLU A 251 -10.84 22.95 9.80
CA GLU A 251 -11.94 23.71 10.42
C GLU A 251 -13.04 24.07 9.41
N ILE A 252 -13.51 23.06 8.66
CA ILE A 252 -14.62 23.22 7.70
C ILE A 252 -15.90 23.50 8.48
N THR A 253 -16.55 24.63 8.16
CA THR A 253 -17.73 25.15 8.87
C THR A 253 -19.02 25.09 8.06
N SER A 254 -18.91 24.97 6.74
CA SER A 254 -20.03 24.69 5.86
C SER A 254 -19.59 23.92 4.62
N PHE A 255 -20.50 23.12 4.07
CA PHE A 255 -20.31 22.40 2.82
C PHE A 255 -21.63 22.24 2.08
N SER A 256 -21.58 22.44 0.77
CA SER A 256 -22.66 22.17 -0.16
C SER A 256 -22.11 21.60 -1.45
N SER A 257 -22.92 20.78 -2.12
CA SER A 257 -22.58 20.23 -3.43
C SER A 257 -23.60 20.73 -4.46
N SER A 258 -23.11 21.11 -5.64
CA SER A 258 -23.92 21.56 -6.77
C SER A 258 -23.32 21.01 -8.07
N SER A 259 -23.99 20.01 -8.67
CA SER A 259 -23.45 19.27 -9.82
C SER A 259 -22.02 18.76 -9.56
N ASN A 260 -21.05 19.15 -10.38
CA ASN A 260 -19.64 18.74 -10.30
C ASN A 260 -18.78 19.73 -9.51
N LYS A 261 -19.39 20.57 -8.66
CA LYS A 261 -18.70 21.57 -7.85
C LYS A 261 -19.07 21.42 -6.39
N PHE A 262 -18.08 21.55 -5.52
CA PHE A 262 -18.26 21.64 -4.08
C PHE A 262 -17.94 23.04 -3.62
N ASN A 263 -18.80 23.59 -2.78
CA ASN A 263 -18.62 24.89 -2.15
C ASN A 263 -18.53 24.68 -0.64
N PHE A 264 -17.50 25.22 -0.01
CA PHE A 264 -17.27 25.05 1.42
C PHE A 264 -16.69 26.30 2.05
N THR A 265 -16.86 26.43 3.35
CA THR A 265 -16.16 27.43 4.16
C THR A 265 -15.21 26.74 5.12
N ALA A 266 -14.01 27.29 5.28
CA ALA A 266 -12.98 26.75 6.16
C ALA A 266 -12.29 27.89 6.92
N ASN A 267 -12.16 27.76 8.24
CA ASN A 267 -11.52 28.80 9.05
C ASN A 267 -9.98 28.76 8.95
N SER A 268 -9.42 27.66 8.45
CA SER A 268 -7.99 27.46 8.31
C SER A 268 -7.65 26.94 6.92
N ARG A 269 -6.76 27.65 6.24
CA ARG A 269 -6.10 27.27 4.98
C ARG A 269 -4.60 27.35 5.21
N LYS A 270 -3.89 26.27 4.91
CA LYS A 270 -2.43 26.25 4.95
C LYS A 270 -1.88 25.77 3.62
N THR A 271 -1.04 26.60 3.02
CA THR A 271 -0.34 26.28 1.79
C THR A 271 0.96 25.53 2.10
N TYR A 272 1.18 24.43 1.39
CA TYR A 272 2.34 23.57 1.50
C TYR A 272 3.15 23.64 0.21
N ASP A 273 4.41 24.00 0.35
CA ASP A 273 5.46 23.78 -0.64
C ASP A 273 6.44 22.71 -0.12
N ALA A 274 7.48 22.42 -0.92
CA ALA A 274 8.51 21.47 -0.55
C ALA A 274 9.18 21.80 0.80
N GLN A 275 9.41 23.07 1.10
CA GLN A 275 10.10 23.51 2.32
C GLN A 275 9.21 23.38 3.55
N VAL A 276 7.94 23.76 3.45
CA VAL A 276 6.94 23.59 4.53
C VAL A 276 6.72 22.11 4.81
N LEU A 277 6.66 21.27 3.77
CA LEU A 277 6.51 19.82 3.90
C LEU A 277 7.72 19.19 4.61
N GLU A 278 8.95 19.53 4.20
CA GLU A 278 10.17 19.04 4.85
C GLU A 278 10.34 19.57 6.28
N ASN A 279 9.92 20.80 6.56
CA ASN A 279 9.93 21.36 7.92
C ASN A 279 8.96 20.62 8.84
N LEU A 280 7.80 20.18 8.30
CA LEU A 280 6.80 19.45 9.06
C LEU A 280 7.20 17.99 9.28
N LEU A 281 7.59 17.29 8.22
CA LEU A 281 7.78 15.83 8.24
C LEU A 281 9.23 15.41 8.46
N GLY A 282 10.17 16.33 8.24
CA GLY A 282 11.57 16.00 7.98
C GLY A 282 11.80 15.62 6.52
N LYS A 283 13.07 15.49 6.14
CA LYS A 283 13.44 14.99 4.81
C LYS A 283 13.08 13.52 4.68
N ARG A 284 12.54 13.13 3.53
CA ARG A 284 12.29 11.73 3.24
C ARG A 284 13.59 10.93 3.11
N VAL A 285 13.72 9.87 3.91
CA VAL A 285 14.87 8.95 3.88
C VAL A 285 14.36 7.51 3.78
N PRO A 286 14.76 6.73 2.76
CA PRO A 286 15.60 7.12 1.62
C PRO A 286 14.96 8.24 0.79
N ASN A 287 15.76 9.03 0.07
CA ASN A 287 15.21 9.99 -0.88
C ASN A 287 14.79 9.28 -2.19
N SER A 288 14.22 10.02 -3.14
CA SER A 288 13.69 9.43 -4.35
C SER A 288 14.72 8.75 -5.26
N LYS A 289 16.01 9.08 -5.14
CA LYS A 289 17.08 8.44 -5.91
C LYS A 289 17.46 7.06 -5.35
N ASN A 290 17.33 6.89 -4.03
CA ASN A 290 17.74 5.67 -3.33
C ASN A 290 16.55 4.81 -2.87
N SER A 291 15.33 5.28 -3.10
CA SER A 291 14.12 4.52 -2.73
C SER A 291 13.94 3.31 -3.64
N GLN A 292 13.44 2.24 -3.06
CA GLN A 292 12.99 1.07 -3.79
C GLN A 292 11.92 1.48 -4.82
N LYS A 293 12.08 1.00 -6.06
CA LYS A 293 11.15 1.24 -7.18
C LYS A 293 10.45 -0.01 -7.67
N ASN A 294 11.04 -1.16 -7.38
CA ASN A 294 10.49 -2.46 -7.72
C ASN A 294 10.10 -3.19 -6.44
N PHE A 295 8.82 -3.59 -6.33
CA PHE A 295 8.28 -4.28 -5.17
C PHE A 295 7.86 -5.70 -5.53
N LYS A 296 7.96 -6.62 -4.58
CA LYS A 296 7.55 -8.01 -4.72
C LYS A 296 6.29 -8.30 -3.92
N ILE A 297 5.33 -8.95 -4.56
CA ILE A 297 4.06 -9.35 -3.92
C ILE A 297 3.89 -10.85 -4.02
N LEU A 298 3.56 -11.46 -2.89
CA LEU A 298 2.97 -12.80 -2.86
C LEU A 298 1.44 -12.65 -2.89
N ALA A 299 0.81 -13.08 -3.99
CA ALA A 299 -0.65 -13.06 -4.13
C ALA A 299 -1.23 -14.43 -3.73
N VAL A 300 -2.06 -14.44 -2.69
CA VAL A 300 -2.64 -15.66 -2.12
C VAL A 300 -4.15 -15.56 -2.08
N VAL A 301 -4.84 -16.44 -2.81
CA VAL A 301 -6.29 -16.60 -2.72
C VAL A 301 -6.62 -17.41 -1.47
N ILE A 302 -7.43 -16.85 -0.57
CA ILE A 302 -8.00 -17.57 0.56
C ILE A 302 -9.32 -18.19 0.11
N THR A 303 -9.49 -19.50 0.31
CA THR A 303 -10.66 -20.27 -0.14
C THR A 303 -10.98 -21.43 0.81
N ASP A 304 -12.22 -21.92 0.79
CA ASP A 304 -12.66 -23.11 1.54
C ASP A 304 -12.79 -24.39 0.70
N THR A 305 -12.55 -24.26 -0.61
CA THR A 305 -12.54 -25.34 -1.60
C THR A 305 -11.42 -25.10 -2.61
N PRO A 306 -10.83 -26.16 -3.20
CA PRO A 306 -9.83 -25.98 -4.25
C PRO A 306 -10.36 -25.12 -5.38
N LEU A 307 -9.57 -24.15 -5.84
CA LEU A 307 -9.96 -23.27 -6.94
C LEU A 307 -10.17 -24.07 -8.22
N SER A 308 -11.24 -23.74 -8.93
CA SER A 308 -11.49 -24.17 -10.30
C SER A 308 -10.53 -23.51 -11.29
N ASP A 309 -10.42 -24.09 -12.49
CA ASP A 309 -9.64 -23.51 -13.59
C ASP A 309 -10.09 -22.08 -13.93
N GLU A 310 -11.39 -21.78 -13.82
CA GLU A 310 -11.93 -20.44 -14.08
C GLU A 310 -11.47 -19.43 -13.01
N GLU A 311 -11.51 -19.80 -11.73
CA GLU A 311 -11.05 -18.94 -10.63
C GLU A 311 -9.55 -18.67 -10.72
N TRP A 312 -8.76 -19.70 -11.01
CA TRP A 312 -7.33 -19.56 -11.28
C TRP A 312 -7.04 -18.58 -12.43
N ASN A 313 -7.74 -18.74 -13.56
CA ASN A 313 -7.56 -17.86 -14.71
C ASN A 313 -7.94 -16.41 -14.40
N LYS A 314 -9.02 -16.18 -13.64
CA LYS A 314 -9.44 -14.82 -13.24
C LYS A 314 -8.41 -14.15 -12.37
N VAL A 315 -7.98 -14.80 -11.28
CA VAL A 315 -7.03 -14.18 -10.36
C VAL A 315 -5.67 -13.97 -11.02
N ASP A 316 -5.18 -14.93 -11.80
CA ASP A 316 -3.92 -14.81 -12.54
C ASP A 316 -3.96 -13.65 -13.53
N ALA A 317 -5.06 -13.48 -14.28
CA ALA A 317 -5.22 -12.36 -15.20
C ALA A 317 -5.21 -11.00 -14.47
N THR A 318 -5.79 -10.91 -13.28
CA THR A 318 -5.75 -9.67 -12.49
C THR A 318 -4.36 -9.37 -11.94
N ALA A 319 -3.61 -10.41 -11.54
CA ALA A 319 -2.24 -10.30 -11.07
C ALA A 319 -1.28 -9.95 -12.22
N GLU A 320 -1.45 -10.55 -13.39
CA GLU A 320 -0.73 -10.18 -14.60
C GLU A 320 -0.96 -8.73 -14.99
N TRP A 321 -2.22 -8.31 -15.02
CA TRP A 321 -2.59 -6.94 -15.32
C TRP A 321 -1.95 -5.95 -14.33
N PHE A 322 -2.07 -6.20 -13.02
CA PHE A 322 -1.58 -5.27 -12.00
C PHE A 322 -0.06 -5.12 -12.00
N SER A 323 0.67 -6.18 -12.39
CA SER A 323 2.14 -6.22 -12.48
C SER A 323 2.71 -5.86 -13.85
N LYS A 324 1.84 -5.59 -14.84
CA LYS A 324 2.28 -5.26 -16.19
C LYS A 324 3.16 -4.00 -16.18
N LYS A 325 4.35 -4.09 -16.78
CA LYS A 325 5.22 -2.94 -17.07
C LYS A 325 4.86 -2.37 -18.44
N GLY A 326 4.06 -1.32 -18.44
CA GLY A 326 3.68 -0.60 -19.64
C GLY A 326 2.20 -0.27 -19.69
N GLU A 327 1.84 0.55 -20.68
CA GLU A 327 0.45 0.95 -20.90
C GLU A 327 -0.38 -0.24 -21.40
N ASP A 328 -1.66 -0.24 -21.06
CA ASP A 328 -2.61 -1.25 -21.56
C ASP A 328 -3.91 -0.68 -22.14
N GLU A 329 -3.96 0.65 -22.31
CA GLU A 329 -5.10 1.40 -22.86
C GLU A 329 -6.42 1.21 -22.07
N SER A 330 -6.36 0.62 -20.86
CA SER A 330 -7.51 0.49 -19.99
C SER A 330 -7.91 1.85 -19.40
N SER A 331 -9.17 1.97 -18.99
CA SER A 331 -9.63 3.08 -18.15
C SER A 331 -9.21 2.94 -16.68
N LEU A 332 -8.61 1.80 -16.31
CA LEU A 332 -8.01 1.53 -15.01
C LEU A 332 -6.50 1.60 -15.14
N TYR A 333 -5.82 1.89 -14.03
CA TYR A 333 -4.37 2.01 -13.97
C TYR A 333 -3.77 0.78 -13.30
N ASN A 334 -2.86 0.09 -13.98
CA ASN A 334 -1.95 -0.83 -13.29
C ASN A 334 -0.91 -0.05 -12.47
N PHE A 335 -0.09 -0.72 -11.66
CA PHE A 335 0.86 -0.02 -10.78
C PHE A 335 1.92 0.78 -11.54
N TRP A 336 2.36 0.29 -12.70
CA TRP A 336 3.32 0.99 -13.55
C TRP A 336 2.73 2.31 -14.07
N GLU A 337 1.53 2.26 -14.65
CA GLU A 337 0.82 3.45 -15.15
C GLU A 337 0.50 4.43 -14.02
N ALA A 338 0.01 3.92 -12.88
CA ALA A 338 -0.34 4.74 -11.73
C ALA A 338 0.85 5.51 -11.14
N THR A 339 2.07 5.00 -11.36
CA THR A 339 3.31 5.64 -10.91
C THR A 339 4.03 6.41 -12.02
N ASN A 340 3.36 6.70 -13.14
CA ASN A 340 3.94 7.35 -14.32
C ASN A 340 5.18 6.62 -14.87
N GLY A 341 5.18 5.28 -14.78
CA GLY A 341 6.27 4.42 -15.24
C GLY A 341 7.55 4.47 -14.39
N ILE A 342 7.45 4.95 -13.15
CA ILE A 342 8.59 5.02 -12.23
C ILE A 342 8.72 3.74 -11.39
N GLY A 343 7.58 3.25 -10.88
CA GLY A 343 7.51 2.09 -10.01
C GLY A 343 7.07 0.84 -10.77
N SER A 344 7.46 -0.32 -10.27
CA SER A 344 6.97 -1.62 -10.75
C SER A 344 6.68 -2.59 -9.62
N ILE A 345 5.85 -3.58 -9.93
CA ILE A 345 5.55 -4.72 -9.09
C ILE A 345 5.89 -5.99 -9.85
N ASP A 346 6.55 -6.92 -9.18
CA ASP A 346 6.67 -8.31 -9.61
C ASP A 346 5.78 -9.17 -8.70
N ILE A 347 4.86 -9.94 -9.29
CA ILE A 347 4.02 -10.92 -8.57
C ILE A 347 4.50 -12.32 -8.97
N GLU A 348 5.00 -13.06 -8.01
CA GLU A 348 5.55 -14.41 -8.18
C GLU A 348 5.53 -15.16 -6.84
N ASN A 349 5.55 -16.48 -6.90
CA ASN A 349 5.68 -17.38 -5.74
C ASN A 349 7.15 -17.72 -5.40
#